data_AF-A0A453LWF8-F1
#
_entry.id   AF-A0A453LWF8-F1
#
_cell.length_a   1.000
_cell.length_b   1.000
_cell.length_c   1.000
_cell.angle_alpha   90.00
_cell.angle_beta   90.00
_cell.angle_gamma   90.00
#
_symmetry.space_group_name_H-M   'P 1'
#
loop_
_entity.id
_entity.type
_entity.pdbx_description
1 polymer ?
#
loop_
_entity_poly.entity_id
_entity_poly.type
_entity_poly.pdbx_seq_one_letter_code
_entity_poly.pdbx_strand_id
1 'polypeptide(L)'
;MFVLSQIEHNLPMPPHLLNRPLVDAIKAELERLLLDKVVANLGLCVSVYDILSVEGGFIFPGEGCSTYKVSFRLLMFRPFIGEVLVGKISGYDEKGLQ
;
A
#
# COMPACT_ATOMS: atom_id res chain seq x y z
N MET A 1 -12.64 9.80 7.15
CA MET A 1 -11.21 9.90 7.51
C MET A 1 -10.42 8.76 6.89
N PHE A 2 -10.67 7.50 7.26
CA PHE A 2 -10.02 6.34 6.64
C PHE A 2 -10.98 5.55 5.75
N VAL A 3 -10.47 4.99 4.66
CA VAL A 3 -11.21 4.14 3.72
C VAL A 3 -10.39 2.91 3.36
N LEU A 4 -11.08 1.80 3.05
CA LEU A 4 -10.44 0.61 2.49
C LEU A 4 -10.46 0.71 0.96
N SER A 5 -9.28 0.61 0.36
CA SER A 5 -9.11 0.63 -1.09
C SER A 5 -8.58 -0.72 -1.55
N GLN A 6 -9.33 -1.38 -2.43
CA GLN A 6 -8.91 -2.64 -3.06
C GLN A 6 -8.07 -2.35 -4.30
N ILE A 7 -6.90 -2.98 -4.40
CA ILE A 7 -5.95 -2.82 -5.51
C ILE A 7 -5.48 -4.21 -5.96
N GLU A 8 -5.35 -4.38 -7.27
CA GLU A 8 -4.63 -5.51 -7.86
C GLU A 8 -3.24 -5.06 -8.30
N HIS A 9 -2.20 -5.81 -7.92
CA HIS A 9 -0.83 -5.50 -8.29
C HIS A 9 -0.07 -6.76 -8.69
N ASN A 10 0.79 -6.65 -9.70
CA ASN A 10 1.74 -7.70 -10.07
C ASN A 10 3.05 -7.44 -9.33
N LEU A 11 3.35 -8.30 -8.36
CA LEU A 11 4.49 -8.16 -7.47
C LEU A 11 5.61 -9.15 -7.87
N PRO A 12 6.75 -8.68 -8.40
CA PRO A 12 7.92 -9.53 -8.59
C PRO A 12 8.58 -9.80 -7.24
N MET A 13 8.69 -11.07 -6.87
CA MET A 13 9.34 -11.52 -5.64
C MET A 13 10.73 -12.08 -5.95
N PRO A 14 11.79 -11.46 -5.43
CA PRO A 14 13.14 -11.99 -5.52
C PRO A 14 13.30 -13.36 -4.84
N PRO A 15 14.15 -14.27 -5.35
CA PRO A 15 14.33 -15.61 -4.79
C PRO A 15 14.73 -15.66 -3.32
N HIS A 16 15.46 -14.65 -2.84
CA HIS A 16 15.91 -14.59 -1.44
C HIS A 16 14.76 -14.39 -0.44
N LEU A 17 13.61 -13.88 -0.89
CA LEU A 17 12.42 -13.70 -0.04
C LEU A 17 11.53 -14.96 0.02
N LEU A 18 11.80 -15.97 -0.82
CA LEU A 18 11.04 -17.23 -0.85
C LEU A 18 11.28 -18.14 0.37
N ASN A 19 12.27 -17.82 1.20
CA ASN A 19 12.56 -18.57 2.43
C ASN A 19 11.59 -18.25 3.59
N ARG A 20 10.60 -17.37 3.36
CA ARG A 20 9.57 -16.97 4.32
C ARG A 20 8.20 -17.46 3.86
N PRO A 21 7.21 -17.57 4.77
CA PRO A 21 5.83 -17.80 4.36
C PRO A 21 5.40 -16.76 3.31
N LEU A 22 4.82 -17.23 2.20
CA LEU A 22 4.54 -16.40 1.02
C LEU A 22 3.71 -15.16 1.36
N VAL A 23 2.69 -15.33 2.21
CA VAL A 23 1.80 -14.24 2.64
C VAL A 23 2.57 -13.16 3.40
N ASP A 24 3.48 -13.55 4.29
CA ASP A 24 4.30 -12.61 5.08
C ASP A 24 5.31 -11.87 4.19
N ALA A 25 5.90 -12.58 3.23
CA ALA A 25 6.83 -12.00 2.27
C ALA A 25 6.14 -10.97 1.36
N ILE A 26 4.96 -11.30 0.84
CA ILE A 26 4.12 -10.39 0.04
C ILE A 26 3.73 -9.18 0.88
N LYS A 27 3.25 -9.39 2.10
CA LYS A 27 2.83 -8.29 2.98
C LYS A 27 3.98 -7.32 3.26
N ALA A 28 5.16 -7.83 3.60
CA ALA A 28 6.34 -7.02 3.87
C ALA A 28 6.76 -6.18 2.64
N GLU A 29 6.67 -6.77 1.45
CA GLU A 29 7.02 -6.06 0.22
C GLU A 29 5.96 -5.02 -0.18
N LEU A 30 4.67 -5.32 0.00
CA LEU A 30 3.60 -4.34 -0.18
C LEU A 30 3.74 -3.16 0.79
N GLU A 31 4.07 -3.42 2.05
CA GLU A 31 4.36 -2.36 3.03
C GLU A 31 5.58 -1.53 2.59
N ARG A 32 6.67 -2.17 2.15
CA ARG A 32 7.86 -1.45 1.64
C ARG A 32 7.53 -0.55 0.44
N LEU A 33 6.62 -0.98 -0.43
CA LEU A 33 6.26 -0.26 -1.65
C LEU A 33 5.25 0.86 -1.42
N LEU A 34 4.30 0.68 -0.50
CA LEU A 34 3.10 1.51 -0.41
C LEU A 34 2.98 2.30 0.90
N LEU A 35 3.64 1.86 1.98
CA LEU A 35 3.56 2.55 3.26
C LEU A 35 4.06 4.00 3.13
N ASP A 36 3.31 4.93 3.73
CA ASP A 36 3.61 6.37 3.75
C ASP A 36 3.68 7.01 2.34
N LYS A 37 3.07 6.37 1.34
CA LYS A 37 2.97 6.90 -0.02
C LYS A 37 1.59 7.44 -0.31
N VAL A 38 1.55 8.57 -1.00
CA VAL A 38 0.31 9.15 -1.55
C VAL A 38 0.05 8.52 -2.91
N VAL A 39 -1.06 7.79 -3.02
CA VAL A 39 -1.51 7.20 -4.28
C VAL A 39 -2.58 8.10 -4.88
N ALA A 40 -2.38 8.48 -6.15
CA ALA A 40 -3.29 9.36 -6.87
C ALA A 40 -4.74 8.84 -6.81
N ASN A 41 -5.69 9.74 -6.53
CA ASN A 41 -7.12 9.46 -6.37
C ASN A 41 -7.52 8.54 -5.20
N LEU A 42 -6.58 7.98 -4.43
CA LEU A 42 -6.84 7.05 -3.34
C LEU A 42 -6.47 7.61 -1.96
N GLY A 43 -5.46 8.47 -1.85
CA GLY A 43 -5.04 9.13 -0.60
C GLY A 43 -3.69 8.66 -0.08
N LEU A 44 -3.42 8.88 1.20
CA LEU A 44 -2.19 8.45 1.88
C LEU A 44 -2.35 7.02 2.41
N CYS A 45 -1.42 6.11 2.10
CA CYS A 45 -1.45 4.75 2.60
C CYS A 45 -0.90 4.65 4.02
N VAL A 46 -1.72 4.16 4.95
CA VAL A 46 -1.36 3.97 6.36
C VAL A 46 -0.83 2.57 6.63
N SER A 47 -1.47 1.54 6.06
CA SER A 47 -1.06 0.15 6.23
C SER A 47 -1.75 -0.77 5.22
N VAL A 48 -1.20 -1.97 5.03
CA VAL A 48 -1.91 -3.08 4.37
C VAL A 48 -2.92 -3.66 5.35
N TYR A 49 -4.19 -3.72 4.97
CA TYR A 49 -5.26 -4.25 5.82
C TYR A 49 -5.28 -5.79 5.76
N ASP A 50 -5.53 -6.34 4.57
CA ASP A 50 -5.48 -7.77 4.32
C ASP A 50 -5.18 -8.09 2.85
N ILE A 51 -4.85 -9.36 2.61
CA ILE A 51 -4.62 -9.92 1.28
C ILE A 51 -5.82 -10.82 0.96
N LEU A 52 -6.54 -10.51 -0.12
CA LEU A 52 -7.76 -11.22 -0.51
C LEU A 52 -7.44 -12.46 -1.35
N SER A 53 -6.54 -12.32 -2.32
CA SER A 53 -6.11 -13.42 -3.17
C SER A 53 -4.65 -13.24 -3.59
N VAL A 54 -4.00 -14.39 -3.75
CA VAL A 54 -2.66 -14.49 -4.32
C VAL A 54 -2.75 -15.50 -5.45
N GLU A 55 -2.50 -15.04 -6.65
CA GLU A 55 -2.50 -15.84 -7.87
C GLU A 55 -1.10 -15.85 -8.48
N GLY A 56 -0.75 -16.95 -9.14
CA GLY A 56 0.48 -17.05 -9.92
C GLY A 56 1.65 -17.72 -9.19
N GLY A 57 2.83 -17.15 -9.38
CA GLY A 57 4.12 -17.84 -9.25
C GLY A 57 4.81 -18.06 -10.61
N PHE A 58 4.59 -17.14 -11.56
CA PHE A 58 5.18 -17.25 -12.89
C PHE A 58 6.58 -16.65 -12.88
N ILE A 59 7.53 -17.38 -13.45
CA ILE A 59 8.89 -16.89 -13.64
C ILE A 59 9.03 -16.56 -15.12
N PHE A 60 9.30 -15.30 -15.44
CA PHE A 60 9.58 -14.91 -16.81
C PHE A 60 10.95 -15.48 -17.23
N PRO A 61 11.08 -16.02 -18.46
CA PRO A 61 12.36 -16.47 -18.98
C PRO A 61 13.40 -15.34 -18.89
N GLY A 62 14.48 -15.56 -18.12
CA GLY A 62 15.58 -14.61 -17.96
C GLY A 62 15.54 -13.74 -16.69
N GLU A 63 14.43 -13.64 -15.96
CA GLU A 63 14.34 -12.74 -14.78
C GLU A 63 14.53 -13.42 -13.42
N GLY A 64 14.42 -14.75 -13.33
CA GLY A 64 14.69 -15.53 -12.11
C GLY A 64 13.78 -15.21 -10.90
N CYS A 65 12.99 -14.14 -10.96
CA CYS A 65 12.04 -13.71 -9.94
C CYS A 65 10.65 -14.30 -10.23
N SER A 66 9.97 -14.74 -9.18
CA SER A 66 8.59 -15.21 -9.26
C SER A 66 7.63 -14.03 -9.17
N THR A 67 6.82 -13.81 -10.21
CA THR A 67 5.79 -12.78 -10.21
C THR A 67 4.47 -13.35 -9.70
N TYR A 68 3.89 -12.66 -8.71
CA TYR A 68 2.59 -12.99 -8.13
C TYR A 68 1.61 -11.86 -8.43
N LYS A 69 0.42 -12.22 -8.89
CA LYS A 69 -0.71 -11.30 -8.98
C LYS A 69 -1.42 -11.30 -7.64
N VAL A 70 -1.42 -10.18 -6.94
CA VAL A 70 -1.96 -10.06 -5.59
C VAL A 70 -3.10 -9.04 -5.57
N SER A 71 -4.23 -9.43 -4.99
CA SER A 71 -5.36 -8.54 -4.73
C SER A 71 -5.47 -8.32 -3.23
N PHE A 72 -5.38 -7.07 -2.79
CA PHE A 72 -5.28 -6.72 -1.38
C PHE A 72 -6.05 -5.43 -1.08
N ARG A 73 -6.34 -5.19 0.20
CA ARG A 73 -6.96 -3.95 0.67
C ARG A 73 -5.97 -3.12 1.45
N LEU A 74 -5.91 -1.83 1.15
CA LEU A 74 -5.13 -0.85 1.89
C LEU A 74 -6.01 -0.01 2.78
N LEU A 75 -5.50 0.33 3.96
CA LEU A 75 -6.06 1.36 4.80
C LEU A 75 -5.52 2.72 4.34
N MET A 76 -6.37 3.53 3.72
CA MET A 76 -6.01 4.82 3.17
C MET A 76 -6.59 5.96 4.02
N PHE A 77 -5.77 6.96 4.35
CA PHE A 77 -6.24 8.24 4.86
C PHE A 77 -6.72 9.10 3.68
N ARG A 78 -8.04 9.28 3.63
CA ARG A 78 -8.75 10.07 2.62
C ARG A 78 -9.98 10.72 3.28
N PRO A 79 -9.83 11.91 3.86
CA PRO A 79 -10.97 12.66 4.36
C PRO A 79 -11.88 13.11 3.21
N PHE A 80 -13.17 13.29 3.50
CA PHE A 80 -14.15 13.74 2.52
C PHE A 80 -14.51 15.21 2.71
N ILE A 81 -15.12 15.82 1.68
CA ILE A 81 -15.51 17.24 1.70
C ILE A 81 -16.60 17.44 2.77
N GLY A 82 -16.33 18.30 3.76
CA GLY A 82 -17.23 18.57 4.87
C GLY A 82 -16.97 17.72 6.13
N GLU A 83 -15.94 16.87 6.12
CA GLU A 83 -15.54 16.14 7.32
C GLU A 83 -14.85 17.06 8.35
N VAL A 84 -15.29 17.01 9.61
CA VAL A 84 -14.68 17.78 10.70
C VAL A 84 -13.53 16.95 11.31
N LEU A 85 -12.32 17.52 11.33
CA LEU A 85 -11.12 16.90 11.87
C LEU A 85 -10.55 17.73 13.03
N VAL A 86 -9.87 17.08 13.96
CA VAL A 86 -9.16 17.72 15.07
C VAL A 86 -7.67 17.66 14.80
N GLY A 87 -7.00 18.81 14.83
CA GLY A 87 -5.56 18.94 14.59
C GLY A 87 -4.90 19.89 15.60
N LYS A 88 -3.57 19.96 15.54
CA LYS A 88 -2.77 20.94 16.29
C LYS A 88 -2.13 21.90 15.28
N ILE A 89 -2.11 23.18 15.62
CA ILE A 89 -1.45 24.20 14.80
C ILE A 89 0.06 24.02 14.94
N SER A 90 0.74 23.90 13.80
CA SER A 90 2.20 23.75 13.70
C SER A 90 2.89 25.09 13.48
N GLY A 91 2.24 26.03 12.78
CA GLY A 91 2.78 27.35 12.51
C GLY A 91 1.76 28.29 11.86
N TYR A 92 2.17 29.54 11.63
CA TYR A 92 1.37 30.53 10.90
C TYR A 92 2.26 31.37 9.99
N ASP A 93 1.74 31.75 8.83
CA ASP A 93 2.37 32.66 7.87
C ASP A 93 1.32 33.66 7.34
N GLU A 94 1.74 34.55 6.42
CA GLU A 94 0.82 35.51 5.79
C GLU A 94 -0.23 34.83 4.88
N LYS A 95 -0.03 33.56 4.51
CA LYS A 95 -0.96 32.78 3.67
C LYS A 95 -2.01 32.03 4.50
N GLY A 96 -1.75 31.79 5.78
CA GLY A 96 -2.69 31.20 6.72
C GLY A 96 -2.06 30.44 7.88
N LEU A 97 -2.80 29.46 8.39
CA LEU A 97 -2.38 28.57 9.47
C LEU A 97 -1.95 27.22 8.89
N GLN A 98 -0.87 26.65 9.41
CA GLN A 98 -0.35 25.33 9.07
C GLN A 98 -0.61 24.34 10.18
#